data_AF-A0A3C0JPD5-F1
#
_entry.id   AF-A0A3C0JPD5-F1
#
_cell.length_a   1.000
_cell.length_b   1.000
_cell.length_c   1.000
_cell.angle_alpha   90.00
_cell.angle_beta   90.00
_cell.angle_gamma   90.00
#
_symmetry.space_group_name_H-M   'P 1'
#
loop_
_entity.id
_entity.type
_entity.pdbx_description
1 polymer ?
#
loop_
_entity_poly.entity_id
_entity_poly.type
_entity_poly.pdbx_seq_one_letter_code
_entity_poly.pdbx_strand_id
1 'polypeptide(L)'
;TFDDGTVDSRVHRNSLLEFRPRKVENTETFNAVLLVPTGIGAEIGGHAGDATPVAQLLASVCDLLITHPNVVNASDINEIPGNGLYVEGSVICRLMMGTAGLQPVRSNRVLVLMNSHTDPLFNTLTINSVNAARASYGLMCPRIIELDPPLVMISEYTPSSRAAGRVEDLGRVLELLDTHRGEYDAVAISSVITVPTNFHGDYFNSEGSMVNPWGGVESMLTHTISSIYDVPSAHSPMLESQEVLDADTGIVDPRMAAEAVSTTFLQSILKGLQKSPRIITDQDALHHPGVLNSSHVSCLVIPDGCLGLPTLAALEQGIPVIAVRENRNLMRNDLTQLPWRPGQLHVVENYWEAVGIMAAMKAGIAPNSVRRPIKLVPVEKSGSKLAADLSSSTNGVSGLGIASHQTRT
;
A
#
# COMPACT_ATOMS: atom_id res chain seq x y z
N THR A 1 4.72 27.20 -1.27
CA THR A 1 6.10 27.55 -1.70
C THR A 1 6.95 27.62 -0.46
N PHE A 2 7.74 26.59 -0.22
CA PHE A 2 8.62 26.48 0.95
C PHE A 2 9.95 27.13 0.59
N ASP A 3 10.22 28.31 1.12
CA ASP A 3 11.43 29.08 0.78
C ASP A 3 12.07 29.69 2.04
N ASP A 4 12.28 28.84 3.06
CA ASP A 4 12.99 29.21 4.30
C ASP A 4 14.36 28.51 4.43
N GLY A 5 14.80 27.77 3.41
CA GLY A 5 16.10 27.09 3.39
C GLY A 5 16.25 25.92 4.39
N THR A 6 15.26 25.63 5.24
CA THR A 6 15.34 24.52 6.22
C THR A 6 14.82 23.20 5.64
N VAL A 7 13.90 23.26 4.67
CA VAL A 7 13.31 22.09 4.02
C VAL A 7 14.33 21.23 3.27
N ASP A 8 15.38 21.84 2.71
CA ASP A 8 16.43 21.15 1.95
C ASP A 8 17.29 20.19 2.82
N SER A 9 17.19 20.30 4.15
CA SER A 9 17.83 19.38 5.10
C SER A 9 16.94 18.20 5.53
N ARG A 10 15.61 18.32 5.39
CA ARG A 10 14.62 17.34 5.87
C ARG A 10 14.27 16.27 4.83
N VAL A 11 14.32 16.64 3.56
CA VAL A 11 14.07 15.70 2.45
C VAL A 11 15.35 14.91 2.23
N HIS A 12 15.27 13.58 2.31
CA HIS A 12 16.41 12.73 1.94
C HIS A 12 16.91 13.13 0.56
N ARG A 13 18.23 13.31 0.40
CA ARG A 13 18.86 13.65 -0.89
C ARG A 13 18.62 12.61 -1.99
N ASN A 14 18.10 11.45 -1.63
CA ASN A 14 17.79 10.39 -2.56
C ASN A 14 16.41 10.63 -3.19
N SER A 15 16.34 10.45 -4.51
CA SER A 15 15.08 10.57 -5.26
C SER A 15 14.01 9.62 -4.73
N LEU A 16 12.74 10.06 -4.72
CA LEU A 16 11.58 9.18 -4.49
C LEU A 16 11.55 7.98 -5.45
N LEU A 17 12.20 8.12 -6.61
CA LEU A 17 12.33 7.10 -7.64
C LEU A 17 13.63 6.30 -7.55
N GLU A 18 14.43 6.46 -6.47
CA GLU A 18 15.56 5.58 -6.24
C GLU A 18 15.06 4.13 -6.18
N PHE A 19 15.66 3.28 -7.00
CA PHE A 19 15.33 1.87 -7.10
C PHE A 19 16.57 1.04 -6.83
N ARG A 20 16.42 0.01 -6.00
CA ARG A 20 17.49 -0.93 -5.65
C ARG A 20 17.02 -2.35 -5.97
N PRO A 21 17.56 -2.94 -7.06
CA PRO A 21 17.23 -4.30 -7.44
C PRO A 21 17.58 -5.28 -6.33
N ARG A 22 16.65 -6.19 -6.01
CA ARG A 22 16.92 -7.34 -5.15
C ARG A 22 17.94 -8.23 -5.85
N LYS A 23 19.01 -8.59 -5.14
CA LYS A 23 20.06 -9.48 -5.67
C LYS A 23 19.71 -10.96 -5.51
N VAL A 24 18.85 -11.27 -4.56
CA VAL A 24 18.40 -12.61 -4.21
C VAL A 24 16.92 -12.57 -3.85
N GLU A 25 16.31 -13.74 -3.84
CA GLU A 25 15.00 -13.99 -3.24
C GLU A 25 15.22 -14.84 -1.98
N ASN A 26 14.65 -14.41 -0.86
CA ASN A 26 14.60 -15.22 0.35
C ASN A 26 13.35 -16.12 0.28
N THR A 27 13.57 -17.43 0.22
CA THR A 27 12.53 -18.46 0.09
C THR A 27 12.26 -19.24 1.38
N GLU A 28 12.84 -18.83 2.52
CA GLU A 28 12.59 -19.48 3.82
C GLU A 28 11.14 -19.29 4.30
N THR A 29 10.54 -18.16 3.94
CA THR A 29 9.17 -17.77 4.30
C THR A 29 8.45 -17.22 3.07
N PHE A 30 7.15 -17.45 2.99
CA PHE A 30 6.29 -16.88 1.96
C PHE A 30 5.59 -15.63 2.50
N ASN A 31 6.07 -14.45 2.12
CA ASN A 31 5.53 -13.18 2.59
C ASN A 31 4.83 -12.43 1.46
N ALA A 32 3.60 -12.00 1.71
CA ALA A 32 2.77 -11.33 0.72
C ALA A 32 2.54 -9.88 1.07
N VAL A 33 2.40 -9.03 0.06
CA VAL A 33 1.95 -7.65 0.20
C VAL A 33 0.51 -7.55 -0.32
N LEU A 34 -0.43 -7.08 0.49
CA LEU A 34 -1.78 -6.70 0.05
C LEU A 34 -1.88 -5.18 0.01
N LEU A 35 -2.17 -4.63 -1.17
CA LEU A 35 -2.30 -3.19 -1.37
C LEU A 35 -3.60 -2.87 -2.12
N VAL A 36 -4.54 -2.24 -1.42
CA VAL A 36 -5.71 -1.58 -2.01
C VAL A 36 -5.53 -0.05 -1.90
N PRO A 37 -5.13 0.66 -2.96
CA PRO A 37 -4.82 2.09 -2.86
C PRO A 37 -6.02 2.93 -2.37
N THR A 38 -5.77 3.89 -1.48
CA THR A 38 -6.81 4.81 -1.01
C THR A 38 -7.24 5.79 -2.12
N GLY A 39 -8.51 6.20 -2.09
CA GLY A 39 -9.04 7.25 -2.97
C GLY A 39 -9.29 6.82 -4.41
N ILE A 40 -9.21 5.51 -4.73
CA ILE A 40 -9.54 4.97 -6.06
C ILE A 40 -10.96 4.40 -6.14
N GLY A 41 -11.74 4.43 -5.06
CA GLY A 41 -13.09 3.85 -5.01
C GLY A 41 -13.10 2.34 -5.27
N ALA A 42 -12.25 1.58 -4.58
CA ALA A 42 -12.21 0.12 -4.71
C ALA A 42 -13.50 -0.50 -4.13
N GLU A 43 -14.08 -1.50 -4.80
CA GLU A 43 -15.28 -2.21 -4.31
C GLU A 43 -15.01 -2.94 -2.98
N ILE A 44 -13.77 -3.40 -2.76
CA ILE A 44 -13.29 -4.00 -1.50
C ILE A 44 -12.05 -3.21 -1.02
N GLY A 45 -12.15 -2.57 0.13
CA GLY A 45 -11.11 -1.70 0.68
C GLY A 45 -11.27 -0.24 0.23
N GLY A 46 -12.44 0.14 -0.27
CA GLY A 46 -12.76 1.53 -0.60
C GLY A 46 -13.32 2.33 0.58
N HIS A 47 -13.76 1.64 1.63
CA HIS A 47 -14.35 2.20 2.84
C HIS A 47 -13.55 1.76 4.08
N ALA A 48 -13.95 2.21 5.27
CA ALA A 48 -13.18 1.94 6.49
C ALA A 48 -13.20 0.44 6.86
N GLY A 49 -12.12 -0.26 6.51
CA GLY A 49 -11.79 -1.63 6.95
C GLY A 49 -12.64 -2.74 6.35
N ASP A 50 -13.36 -2.45 5.26
CA ASP A 50 -14.14 -3.44 4.50
C ASP A 50 -13.26 -4.49 3.77
N ALA A 51 -11.95 -4.23 3.64
CA ALA A 51 -10.96 -5.22 3.17
C ALA A 51 -10.36 -6.09 4.28
N THR A 52 -10.71 -5.90 5.56
CA THR A 52 -10.12 -6.67 6.66
C THR A 52 -10.36 -8.19 6.53
N PRO A 53 -11.55 -8.67 6.14
CA PRO A 53 -11.76 -10.10 5.89
C PRO A 53 -10.86 -10.67 4.78
N VAL A 54 -10.59 -9.87 3.73
CA VAL A 54 -9.64 -10.25 2.68
C VAL A 54 -8.22 -10.36 3.22
N ALA A 55 -7.79 -9.42 4.07
CA ALA A 55 -6.50 -9.49 4.74
C ALA A 55 -6.38 -10.76 5.59
N GLN A 56 -7.39 -11.09 6.40
CA GLN A 56 -7.44 -12.32 7.20
C GLN A 56 -7.35 -13.58 6.33
N LEU A 57 -8.07 -13.59 5.20
CA LEU A 57 -8.05 -14.72 4.29
C LEU A 57 -6.67 -14.91 3.64
N LEU A 58 -6.04 -13.85 3.11
CA LEU A 58 -4.71 -13.96 2.49
C LEU A 58 -3.64 -14.33 3.53
N ALA A 59 -3.74 -13.77 4.74
CA ALA A 59 -2.85 -14.05 5.85
C ALA A 59 -2.88 -15.53 6.29
N SER A 60 -3.98 -16.24 6.05
CA SER A 60 -4.10 -17.68 6.36
C SER A 60 -3.23 -18.58 5.47
N VAL A 61 -2.75 -18.09 4.32
CA VAL A 61 -1.95 -18.86 3.35
C VAL A 61 -0.55 -18.29 3.13
N CYS A 62 -0.15 -17.25 3.84
CA CYS A 62 1.22 -16.74 3.87
C CYS A 62 1.81 -16.80 5.28
N ASP A 63 3.13 -16.71 5.40
CA ASP A 63 3.80 -16.65 6.71
C ASP A 63 3.69 -15.25 7.31
N LEU A 64 3.74 -14.22 6.46
CA LEU A 64 3.53 -12.83 6.84
C LEU A 64 2.72 -12.08 5.79
N LEU A 65 1.77 -11.25 6.23
CA LEU A 65 1.04 -10.32 5.37
C LEU A 65 1.45 -8.88 5.67
N ILE A 66 2.06 -8.20 4.70
CA ILE A 66 2.34 -6.77 4.77
C ILE A 66 1.15 -6.04 4.15
N THR A 67 0.50 -5.16 4.91
CA THR A 67 -0.61 -4.36 4.39
C THR A 67 -0.63 -2.97 5.03
N HIS A 68 -1.59 -2.15 4.65
CA HIS A 68 -1.59 -0.73 4.97
C HIS A 68 -2.87 -0.29 5.69
N PRO A 69 -2.84 0.88 6.35
CA PRO A 69 -3.93 1.37 7.21
C PRO A 69 -5.32 1.19 6.61
N ASN A 70 -5.53 1.60 5.36
CA ASN A 70 -6.82 1.58 4.68
C ASN A 70 -7.47 0.18 4.61
N VAL A 71 -6.66 -0.89 4.62
CA VAL A 71 -7.18 -2.26 4.53
C VAL A 71 -7.76 -2.73 5.86
N VAL A 72 -7.18 -2.30 6.98
CA VAL A 72 -7.44 -2.88 8.31
C VAL A 72 -8.01 -1.88 9.32
N ASN A 73 -8.05 -0.60 8.98
CA ASN A 73 -8.66 0.43 9.82
C ASN A 73 -10.13 0.58 9.48
N ALA A 74 -10.97 0.12 10.41
CA ALA A 74 -12.41 0.30 10.42
C ALA A 74 -12.76 1.27 11.55
N SER A 75 -12.28 2.52 11.47
CA SER A 75 -12.60 3.58 12.44
C SER A 75 -12.15 3.23 13.86
N ASP A 76 -13.03 2.92 14.81
CA ASP A 76 -12.63 2.46 16.14
C ASP A 76 -12.36 0.94 16.22
N ILE A 77 -12.38 0.23 15.08
CA ILE A 77 -12.09 -1.21 14.93
C ILE A 77 -10.82 -1.42 14.10
N ASN A 78 -9.96 -2.35 14.53
CA ASN A 78 -8.84 -2.82 13.70
C ASN A 78 -8.61 -4.30 13.95
N GLU A 79 -8.82 -5.10 12.91
CA GLU A 79 -8.71 -6.56 12.94
C GLU A 79 -7.59 -7.04 12.00
N ILE A 80 -6.42 -6.39 12.10
CA ILE A 80 -5.21 -6.86 11.41
C ILE A 80 -4.90 -8.33 11.79
N PRO A 81 -4.53 -9.20 10.83
CA PRO A 81 -4.18 -10.58 11.12
C PRO A 81 -3.01 -10.70 12.11
N GLY A 82 -2.95 -11.80 12.87
CA GLY A 82 -1.91 -12.01 13.87
C GLY A 82 -0.49 -12.06 13.30
N ASN A 83 -0.35 -12.46 12.03
CA ASN A 83 0.88 -12.42 11.22
C ASN A 83 0.88 -11.24 10.21
N GLY A 84 0.14 -10.17 10.51
CA GLY A 84 0.09 -8.95 9.70
C GLY A 84 1.09 -7.89 10.16
N LEU A 85 1.71 -7.18 9.21
CA LEU A 85 2.43 -5.93 9.47
C LEU A 85 1.61 -4.74 8.99
N TYR A 86 1.39 -3.79 9.90
CA TYR A 86 0.71 -2.52 9.64
C TYR A 86 1.72 -1.51 9.08
N VAL A 87 1.70 -1.24 7.78
CA VAL A 87 2.73 -0.45 7.09
C VAL A 87 2.09 0.62 6.22
N GLU A 88 2.42 1.88 6.47
CA GLU A 88 1.97 3.02 5.68
C GLU A 88 2.34 2.84 4.19
N GLY A 89 1.44 3.23 3.27
CA GLY A 89 1.54 2.95 1.83
C GLY A 89 2.82 3.49 1.16
N SER A 90 3.33 4.66 1.54
CA SER A 90 4.61 5.19 1.04
C SER A 90 5.80 4.34 1.50
N VAL A 91 5.73 3.78 2.70
CA VAL A 91 6.74 2.84 3.21
C VAL A 91 6.67 1.51 2.46
N ILE A 92 5.47 1.02 2.09
CA ILE A 92 5.35 -0.14 1.18
C ILE A 92 5.99 0.18 -0.17
N CYS A 93 5.78 1.38 -0.73
CA CYS A 93 6.46 1.78 -1.96
C CYS A 93 7.98 1.66 -1.81
N ARG A 94 8.56 2.18 -0.72
CA ARG A 94 10.00 2.14 -0.45
C ARG A 94 10.53 0.73 -0.23
N LEU A 95 9.76 -0.13 0.46
CA LEU A 95 10.06 -1.55 0.58
C LEU A 95 10.16 -2.21 -0.79
N MET A 96 9.15 -2.03 -1.64
CA MET A 96 9.10 -2.64 -2.97
C MET A 96 10.21 -2.09 -3.89
N MET A 97 10.52 -0.79 -3.77
CA MET A 97 11.64 -0.14 -4.47
C MET A 97 13.01 -0.56 -3.92
N GLY A 98 13.07 -1.30 -2.80
CA GLY A 98 14.32 -1.80 -2.19
C GLY A 98 15.10 -0.74 -1.42
N THR A 99 14.50 0.42 -1.12
CA THR A 99 15.15 1.55 -0.43
C THR A 99 14.84 1.61 1.06
N ALA A 100 13.90 0.80 1.55
CA ALA A 100 13.62 0.63 2.97
C ALA A 100 13.37 -0.85 3.32
N GLY A 101 13.58 -1.16 4.59
CA GLY A 101 13.24 -2.44 5.21
C GLY A 101 12.35 -2.23 6.43
N LEU A 102 11.72 -3.32 6.87
CA LEU A 102 10.78 -3.36 7.98
C LEU A 102 11.33 -4.26 9.08
N GLN A 103 11.51 -3.69 10.26
CA GLN A 103 11.85 -4.46 11.46
C GLN A 103 10.62 -4.59 12.36
N PRO A 104 10.04 -5.80 12.51
CA PRO A 104 8.94 -6.01 13.45
C PRO A 104 9.32 -5.59 14.87
N VAL A 105 8.36 -5.02 15.60
CA VAL A 105 8.53 -4.52 16.96
C VAL A 105 7.55 -5.20 17.91
N ARG A 106 7.88 -5.21 19.21
CA ARG A 106 6.93 -5.66 20.25
C ARG A 106 5.93 -4.57 20.60
N SER A 107 6.38 -3.32 20.62
CA SER A 107 5.57 -2.14 20.92
C SER A 107 6.31 -0.88 20.44
N ASN A 108 5.55 0.16 20.10
CA ASN A 108 6.03 1.51 19.78
C ASN A 108 5.56 2.52 20.83
N ARG A 109 6.38 3.53 21.09
CA ARG A 109 5.94 4.79 21.72
C ARG A 109 5.22 5.64 20.67
N VAL A 110 3.90 5.79 20.79
CA VAL A 110 3.08 6.52 19.84
C VAL A 110 2.88 7.95 20.33
N LEU A 111 3.46 8.93 19.63
CA LEU A 111 3.15 10.34 19.84
C LEU A 111 1.81 10.65 19.18
N VAL A 112 0.90 11.28 19.92
CA VAL A 112 -0.40 11.70 19.39
C VAL A 112 -0.39 13.21 19.19
N LEU A 113 -0.59 13.65 17.95
CA LEU A 113 -0.89 15.03 17.61
C LEU A 113 -2.39 15.15 17.40
N MET A 114 -3.03 16.13 18.03
CA MET A 114 -4.46 16.39 17.82
C MET A 114 -4.70 17.87 17.54
N ASN A 115 -5.60 18.20 16.62
CA ASN A 115 -6.05 19.58 16.46
C ASN A 115 -6.71 20.09 17.74
N SER A 116 -6.52 21.38 18.04
CA SER A 116 -7.46 22.09 18.90
C SER A 116 -8.84 22.11 18.23
N HIS A 117 -9.89 22.04 19.03
CA HIS A 117 -11.26 22.06 18.54
C HIS A 117 -12.04 23.21 19.21
N THR A 118 -12.92 23.84 18.44
CA THR A 118 -13.77 24.94 18.95
C THR A 118 -14.75 24.46 20.01
N ASP A 119 -15.15 23.20 19.92
CA ASP A 119 -15.91 22.46 20.91
C ASP A 119 -15.00 21.51 21.72
N PRO A 120 -14.79 21.77 23.02
CA PRO A 120 -13.93 20.96 23.89
C PRO A 120 -14.33 19.49 24.05
N LEU A 121 -15.55 19.11 23.64
CA LEU A 121 -15.99 17.72 23.63
C LEU A 121 -15.03 16.84 22.80
N PHE A 122 -14.64 17.29 21.60
CA PHE A 122 -13.81 16.49 20.70
C PHE A 122 -12.35 16.35 21.18
N ASN A 123 -11.80 17.37 21.84
CA ASN A 123 -10.53 17.24 22.59
C ASN A 123 -10.66 16.17 23.67
N THR A 124 -11.75 16.22 24.46
CA THR A 124 -12.01 15.29 25.57
C THR A 124 -12.13 13.85 25.06
N LEU A 125 -12.89 13.63 23.99
CA LEU A 125 -13.07 12.31 23.38
C LEU A 125 -11.75 11.77 22.82
N THR A 126 -10.97 12.60 22.12
CA THR A 126 -9.63 12.22 21.62
C THR A 126 -8.70 11.79 22.75
N ILE A 127 -8.60 12.59 23.83
CA ILE A 127 -7.78 12.27 25.00
C ILE A 127 -8.25 10.98 25.67
N ASN A 128 -9.57 10.80 25.82
CA ASN A 128 -10.14 9.59 26.40
C ASN A 128 -9.90 8.35 25.53
N SER A 129 -9.92 8.47 24.19
CA SER A 129 -9.57 7.37 23.30
C SER A 129 -8.13 6.91 23.49
N VAL A 130 -7.18 7.85 23.64
CA VAL A 130 -5.79 7.52 23.97
C VAL A 130 -5.68 6.89 25.36
N ASN A 131 -6.38 7.41 26.37
CA ASN A 131 -6.38 6.81 27.70
C ASN A 131 -7.00 5.41 27.73
N ALA A 132 -8.07 5.18 26.97
CA ALA A 132 -8.69 3.87 26.80
C ALA A 132 -7.71 2.88 26.15
N ALA A 133 -6.97 3.31 25.13
CA ALA A 133 -5.93 2.50 24.49
C ALA A 133 -4.82 2.09 25.47
N ARG A 134 -4.37 3.04 26.29
CA ARG A 134 -3.37 2.79 27.35
C ARG A 134 -3.87 1.78 28.38
N ALA A 135 -5.12 1.92 28.81
CA ALA A 135 -5.70 1.10 29.88
C ALA A 135 -6.11 -0.31 29.42
N SER A 136 -6.59 -0.47 28.19
CA SER A 136 -7.21 -1.71 27.70
C SER A 136 -6.23 -2.65 26.99
N TYR A 137 -5.31 -2.12 26.17
CA TYR A 137 -4.35 -2.93 25.41
C TYR A 137 -2.89 -2.46 25.56
N GLY A 138 -2.62 -1.60 26.55
CA GLY A 138 -1.26 -1.27 26.96
C GLY A 138 -0.51 -0.39 25.96
N LEU A 139 -1.19 0.52 25.28
CA LEU A 139 -0.54 1.50 24.39
C LEU A 139 0.51 2.31 25.17
N MET A 140 1.73 2.42 24.63
CA MET A 140 2.73 3.36 25.12
C MET A 140 2.54 4.70 24.42
N CYS A 141 1.94 5.68 25.10
CA CYS A 141 1.77 7.04 24.59
C CYS A 141 2.52 8.02 25.51
N PRO A 142 3.74 8.47 25.13
CA PRO A 142 4.52 9.37 25.97
C PRO A 142 3.85 10.75 26.12
N ARG A 143 3.14 11.21 25.09
CA ARG A 143 2.56 12.55 25.05
C ARG A 143 1.40 12.66 24.05
N ILE A 144 0.43 13.51 24.39
CA ILE A 144 -0.53 14.08 23.46
C ILE A 144 -0.16 15.56 23.30
N ILE A 145 -0.03 16.04 22.07
CA ILE A 145 0.24 17.45 21.76
C ILE A 145 -0.96 18.01 21.02
N GLU A 146 -1.56 19.06 21.59
CA GLU A 146 -2.61 19.82 20.93
C GLU A 146 -2.01 20.86 19.98
N LEU A 147 -2.52 20.92 18.74
CA LEU A 147 -2.11 21.86 17.71
C LEU A 147 -3.02 23.10 17.78
N ASP A 148 -2.47 24.22 18.26
CA ASP A 148 -3.14 25.52 18.30
C ASP A 148 -2.25 26.64 17.71
N PRO A 149 -2.55 27.16 16.51
CA PRO A 149 -3.74 26.89 15.70
C PRO A 149 -3.78 25.45 15.14
N PRO A 150 -4.97 24.96 14.77
CA PRO A 150 -5.16 23.61 14.24
C PRO A 150 -4.50 23.44 12.86
N LEU A 151 -4.08 22.21 12.55
CA LEU A 151 -3.65 21.83 11.21
C LEU A 151 -4.82 21.95 10.23
N VAL A 152 -4.60 22.63 9.10
CA VAL A 152 -5.62 22.80 8.07
C VAL A 152 -5.48 21.69 7.04
N MET A 153 -6.50 20.83 6.97
CA MET A 153 -6.64 19.79 5.96
C MET A 153 -7.93 20.02 5.18
N ILE A 154 -7.86 19.94 3.85
CA ILE A 154 -8.99 20.20 2.95
C ILE A 154 -9.10 19.03 1.98
N SER A 155 -10.28 18.42 1.92
CA SER A 155 -10.61 17.36 0.96
C SER A 155 -10.90 17.93 -0.42
N GLU A 156 -10.38 17.28 -1.47
CA GLU A 156 -10.64 17.63 -2.87
C GLU A 156 -10.80 16.35 -3.72
N TYR A 157 -11.46 16.46 -4.88
CA TYR A 157 -11.48 15.40 -5.89
C TYR A 157 -10.67 15.80 -7.11
N THR A 158 -9.90 14.86 -7.65
CA THR A 158 -9.21 15.05 -8.93
C THR A 158 -10.20 15.08 -10.10
N PRO A 159 -9.79 15.58 -11.29
CA PRO A 159 -10.61 15.45 -12.51
C PRO A 159 -10.97 14.00 -12.89
N SER A 160 -10.20 13.02 -12.39
CA SER A 160 -10.47 11.59 -12.55
C SER A 160 -11.34 11.00 -11.42
N SER A 161 -12.00 11.85 -10.62
CA SER A 161 -12.90 11.48 -9.53
C SER A 161 -12.24 10.72 -8.38
N ARG A 162 -10.92 10.85 -8.23
CA ARG A 162 -10.17 10.24 -7.11
C ARG A 162 -10.12 11.20 -5.93
N ALA A 163 -10.21 10.68 -4.72
CA ALA A 163 -10.05 11.51 -3.52
C ALA A 163 -8.59 11.97 -3.38
N ALA A 164 -8.42 13.25 -3.03
CA ALA A 164 -7.15 13.95 -2.84
C ALA A 164 -7.36 15.07 -1.82
N GLY A 165 -6.42 16.02 -1.75
CA GLY A 165 -6.64 17.23 -0.97
C GLY A 165 -5.40 18.07 -0.81
N ARG A 166 -5.46 18.98 0.17
CA ARG A 166 -4.41 19.93 0.52
C ARG A 166 -4.20 19.92 2.03
N VAL A 167 -2.94 19.97 2.43
CA VAL A 167 -2.52 20.22 3.81
C VAL A 167 -1.78 21.55 3.82
N GLU A 168 -2.22 22.49 4.67
CA GLU A 168 -1.59 23.80 4.82
C GLU A 168 -0.78 23.85 6.12
N ASP A 169 0.23 24.72 6.17
CA ASP A 169 1.04 25.01 7.36
C ASP A 169 1.68 23.80 8.06
N LEU A 170 2.08 22.78 7.28
CA LEU A 170 2.74 21.56 7.80
C LEU A 170 4.03 21.85 8.58
N GLY A 171 4.68 23.00 8.35
CA GLY A 171 5.94 23.39 9.00
C GLY A 171 5.91 23.25 10.52
N ARG A 172 4.81 23.65 11.18
CA ARG A 172 4.66 23.52 12.63
C ARG A 172 4.62 22.07 13.11
N VAL A 173 3.96 21.19 12.35
CA VAL A 173 3.95 19.75 12.66
C VAL A 173 5.37 19.20 12.57
N LEU A 174 6.12 19.57 11.53
CA LEU A 174 7.52 19.16 11.39
C LEU A 174 8.38 19.66 12.56
N GLU A 175 8.25 20.93 12.96
CA GLU A 175 9.00 21.48 14.10
C GLU A 175 8.70 20.75 15.42
N LEU A 176 7.44 20.37 15.65
CA LEU A 176 7.07 19.58 16.84
C LEU A 176 7.67 18.18 16.80
N LEU A 177 7.65 17.53 15.63
CA LEU A 177 8.27 16.22 15.43
C LEU A 177 9.80 16.28 15.61
N ASP A 178 10.45 17.34 15.11
CA ASP A 178 11.88 17.61 15.32
C ASP A 178 12.18 17.78 16.82
N THR A 179 11.39 18.59 17.51
CA THR A 179 11.55 18.90 18.95
C THR A 179 11.45 17.65 19.83
N HIS A 180 10.53 16.74 19.50
CA HIS A 180 10.30 15.51 20.25
C HIS A 180 11.01 14.29 19.67
N ARG A 181 11.93 14.48 18.72
CA ARG A 181 12.61 13.36 18.05
C ARG A 181 13.34 12.48 19.06
N GLY A 182 13.13 11.16 18.95
CA GLY A 182 13.70 10.17 19.86
C GLY A 182 12.81 9.83 21.06
N GLU A 183 11.79 10.64 21.37
CA GLU A 183 10.79 10.34 22.39
C GLU A 183 9.70 9.38 21.90
N TYR A 184 9.53 9.30 20.58
CA TYR A 184 8.50 8.49 19.91
C TYR A 184 9.11 7.57 18.85
N ASP A 185 8.38 6.50 18.55
CA ASP A 185 8.71 5.53 17.50
C ASP A 185 7.68 5.58 16.35
N ALA A 186 6.48 6.08 16.61
CA ALA A 186 5.39 6.24 15.63
C ALA A 186 4.54 7.49 15.95
N VAL A 187 3.80 7.99 14.95
CA VAL A 187 3.00 9.22 15.05
C VAL A 187 1.55 8.97 14.66
N ALA A 188 0.63 9.25 15.57
CA ALA A 188 -0.81 9.29 15.32
C ALA A 188 -1.27 10.74 15.20
N ILE A 189 -2.17 11.03 14.25
CA ILE A 189 -2.67 12.39 14.03
C ILE A 189 -4.19 12.36 14.00
N SER A 190 -4.81 13.25 14.79
CA SER A 190 -6.25 13.49 14.77
C SER A 190 -6.52 14.93 14.37
N SER A 191 -7.11 15.14 13.21
CA SER A 191 -7.44 16.49 12.74
C SER A 191 -8.78 16.55 12.06
N VAL A 192 -9.39 17.73 12.14
CA VAL A 192 -10.56 18.08 11.36
C VAL A 192 -10.14 18.20 9.89
N ILE A 193 -10.90 17.58 9.00
CA ILE A 193 -10.73 17.72 7.56
C ILE A 193 -11.91 18.52 7.03
N THR A 194 -11.62 19.64 6.39
CA THR A 194 -12.64 20.47 5.76
C THR A 194 -13.20 19.75 4.53
N VAL A 195 -14.50 19.45 4.58
CA VAL A 195 -15.29 18.95 3.46
C VAL A 195 -16.44 19.91 3.17
N PRO A 196 -16.99 19.94 1.94
CA PRO A 196 -18.28 20.57 1.67
C PRO A 196 -19.38 20.04 2.60
N THR A 197 -20.28 20.91 3.05
CA THR A 197 -21.27 20.62 4.10
C THR A 197 -22.15 19.39 3.80
N ASN A 198 -22.45 19.14 2.53
CA ASN A 198 -23.28 18.02 2.11
C ASN A 198 -22.56 16.65 2.12
N PHE A 199 -21.22 16.62 2.20
CA PHE A 199 -20.47 15.37 1.97
C PHE A 199 -20.73 14.29 3.02
N HIS A 200 -20.95 14.65 4.28
CA HIS A 200 -21.29 13.66 5.32
C HIS A 200 -22.57 12.91 4.98
N GLY A 201 -23.65 13.64 4.68
CA GLY A 201 -24.93 13.05 4.29
C GLY A 201 -24.85 12.33 2.95
N ASP A 202 -24.23 12.94 1.94
CA ASP A 202 -24.11 12.36 0.60
C ASP A 202 -23.32 11.04 0.63
N TYR A 203 -22.25 10.97 1.44
CA TYR A 203 -21.44 9.77 1.58
C TYR A 203 -22.28 8.60 2.13
N PHE A 204 -22.95 8.77 3.28
CA PHE A 204 -23.79 7.72 3.87
C PHE A 204 -25.01 7.37 3.04
N ASN A 205 -25.61 8.34 2.33
CA ASN A 205 -26.75 8.11 1.43
C ASN A 205 -26.35 7.56 0.06
N SER A 206 -25.05 7.45 -0.24
CA SER A 206 -24.57 6.99 -1.54
C SER A 206 -24.65 5.47 -1.73
N GLU A 207 -25.02 4.70 -0.70
CA GLU A 207 -24.96 3.23 -0.70
C GLU A 207 -23.55 2.72 -1.09
N GLY A 208 -22.52 3.41 -0.58
CA GLY A 208 -21.11 3.12 -0.86
C GLY A 208 -20.67 3.34 -2.31
N SER A 209 -21.42 4.12 -3.10
CA SER A 209 -21.01 4.52 -4.44
C SER A 209 -20.13 5.77 -4.46
N MET A 210 -20.19 6.59 -3.40
CA MET A 210 -19.31 7.74 -3.24
C MET A 210 -17.93 7.29 -2.74
N VAL A 211 -16.87 7.71 -3.44
CA VAL A 211 -15.50 7.52 -2.99
C VAL A 211 -15.33 8.20 -1.63
N ASN A 212 -14.63 7.57 -0.69
CA ASN A 212 -14.34 8.21 0.60
C ASN A 212 -13.56 9.53 0.39
N PRO A 213 -14.12 10.70 0.77
CA PRO A 213 -13.49 12.00 0.52
C PRO A 213 -12.24 12.25 1.39
N TRP A 214 -12.18 11.68 2.59
CA TRP A 214 -11.12 11.94 3.57
C TRP A 214 -9.81 11.24 3.21
N GLY A 215 -9.87 9.97 2.79
CA GLY A 215 -8.69 9.11 2.69
C GLY A 215 -7.54 9.66 1.81
N GLY A 216 -7.87 10.46 0.78
CA GLY A 216 -6.88 11.09 -0.09
C GLY A 216 -5.94 12.02 0.66
N VAL A 217 -6.47 13.01 1.38
CA VAL A 217 -5.66 14.00 2.11
C VAL A 217 -4.96 13.39 3.33
N GLU A 218 -5.58 12.39 3.96
CA GLU A 218 -4.98 11.61 5.06
C GLU A 218 -3.71 10.86 4.60
N SER A 219 -3.79 10.21 3.44
CA SER A 219 -2.65 9.53 2.84
C SER A 219 -1.54 10.53 2.52
N MET A 220 -1.86 11.70 1.98
CA MET A 220 -0.85 12.72 1.67
C MET A 220 -0.09 13.16 2.93
N LEU A 221 -0.78 13.47 4.03
CA LEU A 221 -0.15 13.86 5.28
C LEU A 221 0.75 12.76 5.85
N THR A 222 0.23 11.55 5.94
CA THR A 222 0.95 10.41 6.53
C THR A 222 2.15 10.00 5.68
N HIS A 223 2.01 9.97 4.35
CA HIS A 223 3.10 9.75 3.40
C HIS A 223 4.23 10.76 3.61
N THR A 224 3.91 12.05 3.73
CA THR A 224 4.91 13.11 3.94
C THR A 224 5.67 12.91 5.25
N ILE A 225 4.98 12.62 6.35
CA ILE A 225 5.63 12.41 7.66
C ILE A 225 6.49 11.15 7.65
N SER A 226 5.97 10.02 7.15
CA SER A 226 6.71 8.76 7.07
C SER A 226 7.94 8.88 6.17
N SER A 227 7.86 9.67 5.10
CA SER A 227 8.96 9.89 4.16
C SER A 227 10.06 10.81 4.70
N ILE A 228 9.72 11.81 5.52
CA ILE A 228 10.69 12.75 6.11
C ILE A 228 11.38 12.14 7.32
N TYR A 229 10.63 11.41 8.15
CA TYR A 229 11.08 11.02 9.49
C TYR A 229 11.48 9.57 9.64
N ASP A 230 11.22 8.71 8.65
CA ASP A 230 11.40 7.25 8.78
C ASP A 230 10.71 6.68 10.02
N VAL A 231 9.50 7.17 10.32
CA VAL A 231 8.65 6.67 11.40
C VAL A 231 7.29 6.29 10.84
N PRO A 232 6.66 5.21 11.33
CA PRO A 232 5.28 4.94 11.00
C PRO A 232 4.36 6.09 11.38
N SER A 233 3.47 6.45 10.47
CA SER A 233 2.42 7.43 10.73
C SER A 233 1.06 6.91 10.27
N ALA A 234 0.00 7.34 10.97
CA ALA A 234 -1.37 7.12 10.56
C ALA A 234 -2.23 8.30 11.03
N HIS A 235 -3.30 8.56 10.29
CA HIS A 235 -4.23 9.66 10.55
C HIS A 235 -5.64 9.10 10.78
N SER A 236 -6.39 9.79 11.63
CA SER A 236 -7.80 9.56 11.91
C SER A 236 -8.54 10.91 11.85
N PRO A 237 -9.68 11.01 11.15
CA PRO A 237 -10.44 12.25 11.13
C PRO A 237 -10.99 12.58 12.53
N MET A 238 -11.06 13.87 12.84
CA MET A 238 -11.82 14.43 13.95
C MET A 238 -13.10 15.05 13.39
N LEU A 239 -14.24 14.77 14.02
CA LEU A 239 -15.53 15.35 13.63
C LEU A 239 -15.52 16.88 13.79
N GLU A 240 -16.24 17.56 12.89
CA GLU A 240 -16.28 19.02 12.80
C GLU A 240 -17.22 19.66 13.84
N SER A 241 -18.26 18.95 14.27
CA SER A 241 -19.29 19.50 15.15
C SER A 241 -20.14 18.42 15.83
N GLN A 242 -20.82 18.79 16.92
CA GLN A 242 -21.84 17.96 17.55
C GLN A 242 -23.01 17.64 16.60
N GLU A 243 -23.35 18.52 15.66
CA GLU A 243 -24.40 18.25 14.68
C GLU A 243 -24.07 17.03 13.80
N VAL A 244 -22.81 16.89 13.38
CA VAL A 244 -22.36 15.71 12.63
C VAL A 244 -22.36 14.46 13.52
N LEU A 245 -21.92 14.59 14.78
CA LEU A 245 -21.91 13.49 15.75
C LEU A 245 -23.33 12.97 16.05
N ASP A 246 -24.30 13.88 16.19
CA ASP A 246 -25.68 13.57 16.57
C ASP A 246 -26.57 13.24 15.35
N ALA A 247 -26.01 13.27 14.14
CA ALA A 247 -26.75 12.98 12.92
C ALA A 247 -27.22 11.52 12.89
N ASP A 248 -28.52 11.31 12.70
CA ASP A 248 -29.08 9.96 12.48
C ASP A 248 -28.80 9.52 11.04
N THR A 249 -27.79 8.66 10.88
CA THR A 249 -27.44 8.07 9.59
C THR A 249 -28.36 6.93 9.16
N GLY A 250 -29.26 6.45 10.05
CA GLY A 250 -30.04 5.25 9.82
C GLY A 250 -29.18 3.98 9.65
N ILE A 251 -29.72 2.99 8.95
CA ILE A 251 -28.96 1.79 8.56
C ILE A 251 -28.18 2.11 7.29
N VAL A 252 -26.85 2.18 7.41
CA VAL A 252 -25.93 2.45 6.29
C VAL A 252 -25.49 1.16 5.58
N ASP A 253 -24.82 1.30 4.43
CA ASP A 253 -24.14 0.18 3.77
C ASP A 253 -23.19 -0.53 4.77
N PRO A 254 -23.19 -1.87 4.86
CA PRO A 254 -22.35 -2.61 5.79
C PRO A 254 -20.85 -2.28 5.70
N ARG A 255 -20.35 -1.85 4.53
CA ARG A 255 -18.95 -1.44 4.32
C ARG A 255 -18.60 -0.13 5.03
N MET A 256 -19.60 0.68 5.37
CA MET A 256 -19.48 1.97 6.05
C MET A 256 -19.93 1.91 7.52
N ALA A 257 -20.50 0.78 7.95
CA ALA A 257 -21.08 0.64 9.28
C ALA A 257 -20.08 0.88 10.42
N ALA A 258 -18.79 0.58 10.19
CA ALA A 258 -17.74 0.88 11.15
C ALA A 258 -17.59 2.39 11.42
N GLU A 259 -17.76 3.23 10.39
CA GLU A 259 -17.76 4.70 10.53
C GLU A 259 -18.98 5.15 11.33
N ALA A 260 -20.17 4.62 11.04
CA ALA A 260 -21.41 5.01 11.71
C ALA A 260 -21.47 4.64 13.21
N VAL A 261 -20.75 3.61 13.66
CA VAL A 261 -20.71 3.20 15.08
C VAL A 261 -19.53 3.79 15.85
N SER A 262 -18.69 4.59 15.20
CA SER A 262 -17.48 5.16 15.78
C SER A 262 -17.66 6.63 16.12
N THR A 263 -16.92 7.10 17.13
CA THR A 263 -16.98 8.50 17.57
C THR A 263 -15.70 9.24 17.28
N THR A 264 -14.55 8.60 17.53
CA THR A 264 -13.25 9.25 17.39
C THR A 264 -12.42 8.72 16.23
N PHE A 265 -12.78 7.55 15.70
CA PHE A 265 -12.06 6.87 14.61
C PHE A 265 -10.60 6.49 14.94
N LEU A 266 -10.17 6.76 16.18
CA LEU A 266 -8.77 6.73 16.60
C LEU A 266 -8.28 5.33 16.99
N GLN A 267 -9.16 4.46 17.49
CA GLN A 267 -8.69 3.20 18.04
C GLN A 267 -8.00 2.32 16.97
N SER A 268 -8.44 2.39 15.71
CA SER A 268 -7.81 1.62 14.64
C SER A 268 -6.35 2.02 14.43
N ILE A 269 -6.05 3.31 14.33
CA ILE A 269 -4.69 3.79 14.10
C ILE A 269 -3.81 3.56 15.32
N LEU A 270 -4.33 3.70 16.54
CA LEU A 270 -3.57 3.47 17.77
C LEU A 270 -3.15 2.00 17.89
N LYS A 271 -4.09 1.06 17.63
CA LYS A 271 -3.82 -0.38 17.64
C LYS A 271 -2.83 -0.77 16.54
N GLY A 272 -2.96 -0.22 15.33
CA GLY A 272 -2.03 -0.45 14.23
C GLY A 272 -0.62 0.09 14.51
N LEU A 273 -0.51 1.36 14.90
CA LEU A 273 0.77 2.02 15.18
C LEU A 273 1.48 1.43 16.40
N GLN A 274 0.77 0.85 17.38
CA GLN A 274 1.39 0.16 18.52
C GLN A 274 2.38 -0.92 18.07
N LYS A 275 2.14 -1.57 16.92
CA LYS A 275 2.96 -2.69 16.42
C LYS A 275 3.49 -2.49 15.00
N SER A 276 3.31 -1.31 14.42
CA SER A 276 3.87 -0.99 13.10
C SER A 276 5.40 -1.18 13.10
N PRO A 277 5.97 -1.87 12.10
CA PRO A 277 7.40 -2.16 12.09
C PRO A 277 8.22 -0.86 11.99
N ARG A 278 9.41 -0.88 12.60
CA ARG A 278 10.38 0.20 12.42
C ARG A 278 10.87 0.22 10.98
N ILE A 279 10.99 1.42 10.42
CA ILE A 279 11.51 1.66 9.08
C ILE A 279 13.03 1.71 9.15
N ILE A 280 13.69 0.87 8.35
CA ILE A 280 15.15 0.77 8.29
C ILE A 280 15.62 1.26 6.93
N THR A 281 16.48 2.27 6.90
CA THR A 281 17.06 2.87 5.68
C THR A 281 18.57 2.71 5.59
N ASP A 282 19.23 2.42 6.72
CA ASP A 282 20.65 2.13 6.77
C ASP A 282 21.00 0.85 6.00
N GLN A 283 22.02 0.94 5.13
CA GLN A 283 22.33 -0.14 4.18
C GLN A 283 22.85 -1.40 4.82
N ASP A 284 23.64 -1.27 5.87
CA ASP A 284 24.19 -2.43 6.57
C ASP A 284 23.07 -3.11 7.38
N ALA A 285 22.20 -2.32 8.00
CA ALA A 285 21.05 -2.82 8.74
C ALA A 285 19.98 -3.50 7.85
N LEU A 286 19.82 -3.09 6.59
CA LEU A 286 18.90 -3.74 5.65
C LEU A 286 19.19 -5.22 5.42
N HIS A 287 20.44 -5.64 5.61
CA HIS A 287 20.86 -7.04 5.45
C HIS A 287 20.81 -7.84 6.76
N HIS A 288 20.42 -7.22 7.86
CA HIS A 288 20.28 -7.90 9.14
C HIS A 288 19.14 -8.94 9.08
N PRO A 289 19.31 -10.18 9.61
CA PRO A 289 18.30 -11.24 9.53
C PRO A 289 16.93 -10.88 10.13
N GLY A 290 16.90 -9.94 11.06
CA GLY A 290 15.66 -9.42 11.67
C GLY A 290 14.97 -8.29 10.90
N VAL A 291 15.45 -7.93 9.70
CA VAL A 291 14.89 -6.85 8.87
C VAL A 291 14.38 -7.45 7.55
N LEU A 292 13.09 -7.25 7.31
CA LEU A 292 12.44 -7.63 6.06
C LEU A 292 12.72 -6.55 5.02
N ASN A 293 13.20 -6.94 3.84
CA ASN A 293 13.44 -6.05 2.71
C ASN A 293 12.81 -6.63 1.44
N SER A 294 13.00 -6.01 0.27
CA SER A 294 12.42 -6.46 -1.00
C SER A 294 12.73 -7.93 -1.37
N SER A 295 13.86 -8.49 -0.90
CA SER A 295 14.17 -9.91 -1.14
C SER A 295 13.24 -10.88 -0.43
N HIS A 296 12.54 -10.43 0.62
CA HIS A 296 11.62 -11.25 1.41
C HIS A 296 10.19 -11.25 0.86
N VAL A 297 9.88 -10.43 -0.14
CA VAL A 297 8.54 -10.34 -0.73
C VAL A 297 8.36 -11.42 -1.80
N SER A 298 7.40 -12.32 -1.58
CA SER A 298 7.09 -13.44 -2.46
C SER A 298 6.03 -13.10 -3.51
N CYS A 299 5.06 -12.24 -3.17
CA CYS A 299 4.08 -11.76 -4.13
C CYS A 299 3.41 -10.45 -3.69
N LEU A 300 2.86 -9.71 -4.66
CA LEU A 300 2.02 -8.54 -4.46
C LEU A 300 0.59 -8.85 -4.92
N VAL A 301 -0.41 -8.59 -4.07
CA VAL A 301 -1.83 -8.71 -4.37
C VAL A 301 -2.45 -7.31 -4.46
N ILE A 302 -3.10 -7.02 -5.58
CA ILE A 302 -3.71 -5.71 -5.87
C ILE A 302 -5.07 -5.86 -6.56
N PRO A 303 -5.96 -4.86 -6.48
CA PRO A 303 -7.07 -4.74 -7.41
C PRO A 303 -6.56 -4.63 -8.86
N ASP A 304 -7.27 -5.23 -9.81
CA ASP A 304 -6.92 -5.10 -11.22
C ASP A 304 -7.00 -3.64 -11.69
N GLY A 305 -6.18 -3.27 -12.68
CA GLY A 305 -6.05 -1.89 -13.17
C GLY A 305 -5.28 -0.92 -12.26
N CYS A 306 -4.90 -1.33 -11.04
CA CYS A 306 -4.09 -0.51 -10.13
C CYS A 306 -2.62 -0.43 -10.58
N LEU A 307 -2.22 0.74 -11.08
CA LEU A 307 -0.85 1.02 -11.49
C LEU A 307 -0.23 2.13 -10.63
N GLY A 308 0.76 1.78 -9.84
CA GLY A 308 1.54 2.70 -9.02
C GLY A 308 2.96 2.19 -8.79
N LEU A 309 3.75 2.91 -7.97
CA LEU A 309 5.14 2.54 -7.68
C LEU A 309 5.29 1.08 -7.19
N PRO A 310 4.44 0.53 -6.30
CA PRO A 310 4.57 -0.87 -5.88
C PRO A 310 4.40 -1.87 -7.03
N THR A 311 3.47 -1.63 -7.95
CA THR A 311 3.24 -2.47 -9.13
C THR A 311 4.42 -2.43 -10.09
N LEU A 312 4.95 -1.22 -10.37
CA LEU A 312 6.12 -1.04 -11.23
C LEU A 312 7.39 -1.61 -10.59
N ALA A 313 7.56 -1.43 -9.29
CA ALA A 313 8.64 -2.03 -8.53
C ALA A 313 8.55 -3.55 -8.58
N ALA A 314 7.36 -4.15 -8.39
CA ALA A 314 7.18 -5.59 -8.51
C ALA A 314 7.56 -6.12 -9.90
N LEU A 315 7.18 -5.39 -10.96
CA LEU A 315 7.59 -5.68 -12.34
C LEU A 315 9.12 -5.74 -12.47
N GLU A 316 9.82 -4.67 -12.06
CA GLU A 316 11.28 -4.57 -12.18
C GLU A 316 12.02 -5.57 -11.28
N GLN A 317 11.52 -5.81 -10.06
CA GLN A 317 12.10 -6.77 -9.11
C GLN A 317 11.88 -8.24 -9.52
N GLY A 318 11.01 -8.51 -10.50
CA GLY A 318 10.62 -9.88 -10.83
C GLY A 318 9.69 -10.50 -9.78
N ILE A 319 9.00 -9.70 -8.97
CA ILE A 319 8.04 -10.18 -7.96
C ILE A 319 6.72 -10.51 -8.67
N PRO A 320 6.14 -11.72 -8.44
CA PRO A 320 4.81 -12.05 -8.92
C PRO A 320 3.73 -11.08 -8.43
N VAL A 321 2.84 -10.67 -9.34
CA VAL A 321 1.68 -9.81 -9.07
C VAL A 321 0.41 -10.59 -9.34
N ILE A 322 -0.50 -10.59 -8.37
CA ILE A 322 -1.84 -11.17 -8.45
C ILE A 322 -2.84 -10.02 -8.50
N ALA A 323 -3.42 -9.79 -9.69
CA ALA A 323 -4.40 -8.74 -9.94
C ALA A 323 -5.82 -9.31 -9.89
N VAL A 324 -6.68 -8.72 -9.06
CA VAL A 324 -8.02 -9.25 -8.76
C VAL A 324 -9.10 -8.42 -9.47
N ARG A 325 -9.84 -9.04 -10.40
CA ARG A 325 -10.82 -8.34 -11.26
C ARG A 325 -12.09 -7.90 -10.55
N GLU A 326 -12.61 -8.68 -9.60
CA GLU A 326 -13.84 -8.32 -8.89
C GLU A 326 -13.69 -7.03 -8.10
N ASN A 327 -12.47 -6.68 -7.67
CA ASN A 327 -12.23 -5.46 -6.92
C ASN A 327 -12.16 -4.24 -7.86
N ARG A 328 -13.31 -3.88 -8.43
CA ARG A 328 -13.41 -2.79 -9.40
C ARG A 328 -13.06 -1.47 -8.74
N ASN A 329 -12.52 -0.55 -9.55
CA ASN A 329 -12.03 0.73 -9.07
C ASN A 329 -11.96 1.75 -10.23
N LEU A 330 -11.62 3.00 -9.91
CA LEU A 330 -11.52 4.08 -10.88
C LEU A 330 -10.27 4.04 -11.76
N MET A 331 -9.27 3.20 -11.45
CA MET A 331 -8.08 3.07 -12.27
C MET A 331 -8.38 2.18 -13.49
N ARG A 332 -8.20 2.74 -14.69
CA ARG A 332 -8.56 2.09 -15.97
C ARG A 332 -7.32 1.67 -16.77
N ASN A 333 -6.32 1.10 -16.10
CA ASN A 333 -5.10 0.63 -16.77
C ASN A 333 -5.27 -0.82 -17.21
N ASP A 334 -4.74 -1.18 -18.38
CA ASP A 334 -4.58 -2.58 -18.78
C ASP A 334 -3.21 -3.07 -18.34
N LEU A 335 -3.17 -3.80 -17.22
CA LEU A 335 -1.91 -4.32 -16.67
C LEU A 335 -1.24 -5.32 -17.62
N THR A 336 -1.96 -5.95 -18.54
CA THR A 336 -1.38 -6.95 -19.47
C THR A 336 -0.47 -6.35 -20.52
N GLN A 337 -0.52 -5.02 -20.72
CA GLN A 337 0.34 -4.28 -21.65
C GLN A 337 1.75 -4.00 -21.12
N LEU A 338 1.98 -4.23 -19.82
CA LEU A 338 3.31 -4.06 -19.22
C LEU A 338 4.22 -5.26 -19.59
N PRO A 339 5.56 -5.07 -19.64
CA PRO A 339 6.51 -6.08 -20.10
C PRO A 339 6.79 -7.17 -19.04
N TRP A 340 5.76 -7.88 -18.59
CA TRP A 340 5.85 -8.95 -17.60
C TRP A 340 6.68 -10.13 -18.09
N ARG A 341 7.48 -10.71 -17.19
CA ARG A 341 8.11 -12.00 -17.43
C ARG A 341 7.04 -13.11 -17.43
N PRO A 342 7.28 -14.24 -18.11
CA PRO A 342 6.36 -15.38 -18.07
C PRO A 342 6.07 -15.83 -16.63
N GLY A 343 4.79 -15.88 -16.26
CA GLY A 343 4.36 -16.27 -14.92
C GLY A 343 4.54 -15.20 -13.84
N GLN A 344 4.80 -13.94 -14.21
CA GLN A 344 4.93 -12.85 -13.25
C GLN A 344 3.59 -12.16 -12.96
N LEU A 345 2.70 -11.99 -13.96
CA LEU A 345 1.34 -11.47 -13.75
C LEU A 345 0.33 -12.62 -13.73
N HIS A 346 -0.49 -12.64 -12.69
CA HIS A 346 -1.65 -13.52 -12.54
C HIS A 346 -2.91 -12.67 -12.40
N VAL A 347 -3.72 -12.62 -13.45
CA VAL A 347 -5.03 -11.97 -13.36
C VAL A 347 -6.06 -13.03 -12.99
N VAL A 348 -6.77 -12.79 -11.89
CA VAL A 348 -7.76 -13.70 -11.30
C VAL A 348 -9.11 -13.01 -11.16
N GLU A 349 -10.19 -13.78 -11.08
CA GLU A 349 -11.53 -13.21 -10.97
C GLU A 349 -11.79 -12.63 -9.59
N ASN A 350 -11.36 -13.32 -8.52
CA ASN A 350 -11.71 -12.97 -7.14
C ASN A 350 -10.60 -13.30 -6.13
N TYR A 351 -10.75 -12.84 -4.89
CA TYR A 351 -9.76 -13.09 -3.83
C TYR A 351 -9.66 -14.57 -3.43
N TRP A 352 -10.66 -15.41 -3.70
CA TRP A 352 -10.54 -16.85 -3.48
C TRP A 352 -9.55 -17.49 -4.46
N GLU A 353 -9.61 -17.08 -5.72
CA GLU A 353 -8.61 -17.49 -6.72
C GLU A 353 -7.22 -16.93 -6.36
N ALA A 354 -7.13 -15.70 -5.87
CA ALA A 354 -5.86 -15.11 -5.42
C ALA A 354 -5.20 -15.98 -4.32
N VAL A 355 -5.97 -16.41 -3.33
CA VAL A 355 -5.53 -17.35 -2.28
C VAL A 355 -5.05 -18.67 -2.89
N GLY A 356 -5.79 -19.21 -3.86
CA GLY A 356 -5.39 -20.43 -4.58
C GLY A 356 -4.04 -20.28 -5.30
N ILE A 357 -3.79 -19.13 -5.93
CA ILE A 357 -2.50 -18.81 -6.55
C ILE A 357 -1.40 -18.71 -5.49
N MET A 358 -1.62 -17.99 -4.39
CA MET A 358 -0.66 -17.87 -3.29
C MET A 358 -0.30 -19.24 -2.69
N ALA A 359 -1.31 -20.09 -2.44
CA ALA A 359 -1.10 -21.43 -1.92
C ALA A 359 -0.28 -22.31 -2.88
N ALA A 360 -0.55 -22.22 -4.19
CA ALA A 360 0.24 -22.93 -5.20
C ALA A 360 1.69 -22.43 -5.23
N MET A 361 1.91 -21.12 -5.21
CA MET A 361 3.24 -20.51 -5.16
C MET A 361 4.01 -20.95 -3.92
N LYS A 362 3.40 -20.86 -2.72
CA LYS A 362 4.00 -21.29 -1.45
C LYS A 362 4.39 -22.76 -1.47
N ALA A 363 3.61 -23.62 -2.13
CA ALA A 363 3.90 -25.04 -2.27
C ALA A 363 4.90 -25.39 -3.39
N GLY A 364 5.38 -24.40 -4.16
CA GLY A 364 6.24 -24.65 -5.33
C GLY A 364 5.52 -25.28 -6.51
N ILE A 365 4.19 -25.15 -6.58
CA ILE A 365 3.33 -25.72 -7.63
C ILE A 365 3.04 -24.64 -8.67
N ALA A 366 3.32 -24.93 -9.95
CA ALA A 366 2.91 -24.05 -11.04
C ALA A 366 1.37 -23.95 -11.09
N PRO A 367 0.75 -22.77 -10.95
CA PRO A 367 -0.71 -22.66 -10.82
C PRO A 367 -1.49 -23.26 -12.01
N ASN A 368 -0.93 -23.22 -13.22
CA ASN A 368 -1.56 -23.81 -14.41
C ASN A 368 -1.61 -25.35 -14.39
N SER A 369 -0.82 -26.03 -13.55
CA SER A 369 -0.81 -27.49 -13.45
C SER A 369 -2.09 -28.08 -12.84
N VAL A 370 -2.79 -27.29 -12.03
CA VAL A 370 -4.08 -27.65 -11.42
C VAL A 370 -5.28 -27.21 -12.28
N ARG A 371 -5.03 -26.60 -13.45
CA ARG A 371 -6.07 -26.22 -14.43
C ARG A 371 -6.11 -27.24 -15.59
N ARG A 372 -7.20 -27.24 -16.36
CA ARG A 372 -7.37 -28.13 -17.52
C ARG A 372 -7.82 -27.36 -18.77
N PRO A 373 -7.38 -27.79 -19.97
CA PRO A 373 -6.39 -28.86 -20.22
C PRO A 373 -4.95 -28.43 -19.88
N ILE A 374 -4.06 -29.39 -19.57
CA ILE A 374 -2.63 -29.13 -19.44
C ILE A 374 -2.03 -29.07 -20.86
N LYS A 375 -1.35 -27.98 -21.21
CA LYS A 375 -0.68 -27.84 -22.51
C LYS A 375 0.58 -28.70 -22.56
N LEU A 376 0.86 -29.31 -23.72
CA LEU A 376 2.13 -29.97 -23.98
C LEU A 376 3.28 -28.95 -23.93
N VAL A 377 4.42 -29.36 -23.36
CA VAL A 377 5.64 -28.55 -23.33
C VAL A 377 6.20 -28.44 -24.77
N PRO A 378 6.55 -27.24 -25.26
CA PRO A 378 7.22 -27.09 -26.55
C PRO A 378 8.54 -27.86 -26.60
N VAL A 379 8.79 -28.59 -27.70
CA VAL A 379 10.05 -29.33 -27.92
C VAL A 379 10.80 -28.66 -29.07
N GLU A 380 11.91 -28.01 -28.76
CA GLU A 380 12.84 -27.45 -29.76
C GLU A 380 14.02 -28.40 -29.99
N LYS A 381 14.36 -28.66 -31.27
CA LYS A 381 15.57 -29.40 -31.64
C LYS A 381 16.73 -28.42 -31.83
N SER A 382 17.81 -28.59 -31.09
CA SER A 382 18.99 -27.71 -31.13
C SER A 382 19.66 -27.61 -32.52
N GLY A 383 19.48 -28.61 -33.39
CA GLY A 383 20.12 -28.67 -34.71
C GLY A 383 19.45 -27.83 -35.81
N SER A 384 18.26 -27.26 -35.61
CA SER A 384 17.55 -26.54 -36.69
C SER A 384 17.93 -25.07 -36.82
N LYS A 385 18.43 -24.41 -35.74
CA LYS A 385 18.91 -23.01 -35.81
C LYS A 385 20.31 -22.89 -36.42
N LEU A 386 21.22 -23.84 -36.19
CA LEU A 386 22.56 -23.81 -36.79
C LEU A 386 22.54 -24.01 -38.32
N ALA A 387 21.61 -24.82 -38.85
CA ALA A 387 21.54 -25.08 -40.29
C ALA A 387 21.01 -23.89 -41.10
N ALA A 388 20.17 -23.04 -40.50
CA ALA A 388 19.64 -21.84 -41.15
C ALA A 388 20.71 -20.75 -41.29
N ASP A 389 21.53 -20.51 -40.24
CA ASP A 389 22.61 -19.51 -40.28
C ASP A 389 23.83 -19.95 -41.11
N LEU A 390 24.06 -21.26 -41.29
CA LEU A 390 25.11 -21.76 -42.19
C LEU A 390 24.70 -21.72 -43.67
N SER A 391 23.40 -21.66 -43.97
CA SER A 391 22.89 -21.56 -45.36
C SER A 391 22.86 -20.13 -45.92
N SER A 392 22.96 -19.12 -45.06
CA SER A 392 22.99 -17.70 -45.45
C SER A 392 24.41 -17.13 -45.61
N SER A 393 25.45 -17.86 -45.18
CA SER A 393 26.85 -17.42 -45.22
C SER A 393 27.70 -17.99 -46.38
N THR A 394 27.13 -18.80 -47.28
CA THR A 394 27.86 -19.33 -48.45
C THR A 394 27.18 -18.94 -49.76
N ASN A 395 27.20 -17.66 -50.10
CA ASN A 395 27.06 -17.19 -51.49
C ASN A 395 27.89 -15.93 -51.68
N GLY A 396 29.13 -16.10 -52.11
CA GLY A 396 30.00 -14.97 -52.38
C GLY A 396 31.45 -15.30 -52.74
N VAL A 397 31.71 -16.20 -53.69
CA VAL A 397 32.91 -16.07 -54.55
C VAL A 397 32.59 -16.58 -55.96
N SER A 398 32.55 -15.63 -56.88
CA SER A 398 32.57 -15.79 -58.33
C SER A 398 33.87 -16.42 -58.82
N GLY A 399 33.80 -17.43 -59.70
CA GLY A 399 34.96 -18.00 -60.38
C GLY A 399 34.56 -18.83 -61.61
N LEU A 400 34.93 -18.31 -62.78
CA LEU A 400 34.79 -18.85 -64.15
C LEU A 400 34.85 -20.39 -64.30
N GLY A 401 33.94 -20.94 -65.11
CA GLY A 401 34.00 -22.32 -65.61
C GLY A 401 33.08 -22.54 -66.81
N ILE A 402 33.63 -23.16 -67.86
CA ILE A 402 33.15 -23.22 -69.24
C ILE A 402 32.13 -24.36 -69.47
N ALA A 403 31.27 -24.13 -70.48
CA ALA A 403 30.31 -24.98 -71.19
C ALA A 403 30.31 -26.52 -70.99
N SER A 404 29.11 -27.10 -70.91
CA SER A 404 28.68 -28.19 -71.81
C SER A 404 27.17 -28.47 -71.74
N HIS A 405 26.62 -28.80 -72.92
CA HIS A 405 25.28 -29.31 -73.20
C HIS A 405 24.87 -30.53 -72.35
N GLN A 406 23.59 -30.67 -71.98
CA GLN A 406 22.64 -31.58 -72.65
C GLN A 406 21.24 -31.58 -72.02
N THR A 407 20.29 -31.89 -72.89
CA THR A 407 18.83 -31.93 -72.85
C THR A 407 18.17 -33.11 -72.13
N ARG A 408 16.85 -32.92 -71.83
CA ARG A 408 15.75 -33.91 -71.65
C ARG A 408 15.77 -34.68 -70.31
N THR A 409 14.68 -34.83 -69.57
CA THR A 409 13.22 -34.79 -69.83
C THR A 409 12.51 -34.34 -68.57
#